data_AF-A0A060YH55-F1
#
_entry.id   AF-A0A060YH55-F1
#
_cell.length_a   1.000
_cell.length_b   1.000
_cell.length_c   1.000
_cell.angle_alpha   90.00
_cell.angle_beta   90.00
_cell.angle_gamma   90.00
#
_symmetry.space_group_name_H-M   'P 1'
#
loop_
_entity.id
_entity.type
_entity.pdbx_description
1 polymer ?
#
loop_
_entity_poly.entity_id
_entity_poly.type
_entity_poly.pdbx_seq_one_letter_code
_entity_poly.pdbx_strand_id
1 'polypeptide(L)'
;MMVVSDVSDMFLPLLDGFLVNVNDSRVVIESLLDQIPEMFADTRETETVFGPVIQAGLEALKAAECAGKLFLFHSSLPIAEAPGKLKNREDKKLVGTDKEKSLFQPQSGFYSNLSKECVAQGCCVDLFLFPNQYVDVATLGVVPVSTGGSVYKYTYFQAEMDRERFLNDLRRDVQKPMGFDAVMRVRTSTGIRATDFFGSFFMSNTTDVELAGLDCDKTVTVEFRHDDKLSEDTGALMQCAVLYTSCSGQRRLRVHNMAVNCCSQLADLYRNCETDTIINFFSKYAYRSLLNTPTKTVRDTLVNQCAQILACYRKNCASPSSAGQVSHSHSPPLGQVSDTRMIHTQSVSNTHKSPTHTTYTHSLRGVVHPLF
;
A
#
# COMPACT_ATOMS: atom_id res chain seq x y z
N MET A 1 -14.43 -26.50 18.58
CA MET A 1 -14.46 -25.86 17.25
C MET A 1 -15.91 -25.62 16.87
N MET A 2 -16.27 -24.43 16.42
CA MET A 2 -17.61 -24.12 15.88
C MET A 2 -17.46 -23.80 14.40
N VAL A 3 -18.12 -24.56 13.53
CA VAL A 3 -18.02 -24.41 12.08
C VAL A 3 -19.22 -23.60 11.58
N VAL A 4 -18.95 -22.50 10.87
CA VAL A 4 -19.97 -21.69 10.20
C VAL A 4 -19.96 -22.05 8.72
N SER A 5 -21.03 -22.69 8.25
CA SER A 5 -21.17 -23.10 6.85
C SER A 5 -21.89 -22.05 5.99
N ASP A 6 -22.64 -21.14 6.60
CA ASP A 6 -23.26 -20.03 5.87
C ASP A 6 -22.24 -18.92 5.64
N VAL A 7 -21.69 -18.91 4.42
CA VAL A 7 -20.68 -17.93 3.99
C VAL A 7 -21.27 -16.71 3.31
N SER A 8 -22.60 -16.68 3.10
CA SER A 8 -23.28 -15.54 2.47
C SER A 8 -23.60 -14.45 3.48
N ASP A 9 -23.94 -14.85 4.70
CA ASP A 9 -24.22 -13.96 5.84
C ASP A 9 -23.31 -14.34 7.01
N MET A 10 -22.07 -13.85 6.96
CA MET A 10 -21.04 -14.24 7.94
C MET A 10 -21.32 -13.60 9.30
N PHE A 11 -21.32 -14.41 10.36
CA PHE A 11 -21.51 -13.97 11.73
C PHE A 11 -20.48 -14.59 12.68
N LEU A 12 -20.30 -13.99 13.85
CA LEU A 12 -19.46 -14.53 14.90
C LEU A 12 -20.27 -15.56 15.74
N PRO A 13 -19.90 -16.85 15.75
CA PRO A 13 -20.67 -17.87 16.47
C PRO A 13 -20.45 -17.86 17.98
N LEU A 14 -19.42 -17.14 18.45
CA LEU A 14 -19.02 -17.09 19.86
C LEU A 14 -18.39 -15.74 20.19
N LEU A 15 -18.94 -15.04 21.19
CA LEU A 15 -18.40 -13.78 21.68
C LEU A 15 -17.33 -14.00 22.76
N ASP A 16 -17.69 -14.68 23.86
CA ASP A 16 -16.78 -14.96 24.96
C ASP A 16 -15.88 -16.16 24.67
N GLY A 17 -14.58 -15.98 24.88
CA GLY A 17 -13.56 -17.02 24.63
C GLY A 17 -12.98 -17.03 23.22
N PHE A 18 -13.43 -16.13 22.32
CA PHE A 18 -12.84 -15.96 21.00
C PHE A 18 -11.61 -15.03 21.03
N LEU A 19 -11.75 -13.85 21.65
CA LEU A 19 -10.64 -12.93 21.90
C LEU A 19 -10.26 -12.99 23.39
N VAL A 20 -9.06 -13.51 23.68
CA VAL A 20 -8.60 -13.78 25.04
C VAL A 20 -7.21 -13.21 25.30
N ASN A 21 -6.86 -13.04 26.58
CA ASN A 21 -5.48 -12.73 26.95
C ASN A 21 -4.59 -13.96 26.68
N VAL A 22 -3.54 -13.76 25.88
CA VAL A 22 -2.62 -14.82 25.45
C VAL A 22 -1.89 -15.45 26.64
N ASN A 23 -1.55 -14.68 27.68
CA ASN A 23 -0.85 -15.21 28.85
C ASN A 23 -1.77 -16.11 29.68
N ASP A 24 -3.02 -15.69 29.89
CA ASP A 24 -3.98 -16.42 30.70
C ASP A 24 -4.46 -17.71 30.02
N SER A 25 -4.56 -17.68 28.68
CA SER A 25 -5.08 -18.79 27.87
C SER A 25 -3.99 -19.60 27.17
N ARG A 26 -2.72 -19.40 27.53
CA ARG A 26 -1.55 -19.95 26.81
C ARG A 26 -1.64 -21.46 26.58
N VAL A 27 -1.96 -22.23 27.61
CA VAL A 27 -2.03 -23.70 27.54
C VAL A 27 -3.08 -24.16 26.54
N VAL A 28 -4.23 -23.49 26.50
CA VAL A 28 -5.34 -23.81 25.58
C VAL A 28 -4.96 -23.43 24.15
N ILE A 29 -4.29 -22.28 23.97
CA ILE A 29 -3.82 -21.83 22.65
C ILE A 29 -2.75 -22.78 22.11
N GLU A 30 -1.74 -23.14 22.89
CA GLU A 30 -0.68 -24.08 22.47
C GLU A 30 -1.28 -25.45 22.12
N SER A 31 -2.20 -25.96 22.94
CA SER A 31 -2.90 -27.22 22.65
C SER A 31 -3.73 -27.16 21.36
N LEU A 32 -4.38 -26.04 21.08
CA LEU A 32 -5.10 -25.84 19.80
C LEU A 32 -4.14 -25.79 18.62
N LEU A 33 -3.01 -25.10 18.75
CA LEU A 33 -2.00 -24.97 17.70
C LEU A 33 -1.36 -26.33 17.35
N ASP A 34 -1.17 -27.21 18.33
CA ASP A 34 -0.68 -28.57 18.10
C ASP A 34 -1.71 -29.44 17.36
N GLN A 35 -3.00 -29.25 17.63
CA GLN A 35 -4.06 -30.07 17.04
C GLN A 35 -4.48 -29.62 15.63
N ILE A 36 -4.39 -28.33 15.28
CA ILE A 36 -4.83 -27.81 13.96
C ILE A 36 -4.20 -28.59 12.78
N PRO A 37 -2.88 -28.84 12.74
CA PRO A 37 -2.27 -29.63 11.66
C PRO A 37 -2.87 -31.04 11.53
N GLU A 38 -3.14 -31.70 12.65
CA GLU A 38 -3.73 -33.05 12.66
C GLU A 38 -5.19 -33.03 12.20
N MET A 39 -5.97 -32.03 12.63
CA MET A 39 -7.39 -31.91 12.27
C MET A 39 -7.62 -31.76 10.76
N PHE A 40 -6.71 -31.11 10.05
CA PHE A 40 -6.84 -30.83 8.62
C PHE A 40 -5.84 -31.62 7.75
N ALA A 41 -5.11 -32.59 8.31
CA ALA A 41 -4.07 -33.34 7.59
C ALA A 41 -4.61 -34.07 6.35
N ASP A 42 -5.82 -34.64 6.44
CA ASP A 42 -6.46 -35.42 5.38
C ASP A 42 -7.50 -34.62 4.59
N THR A 43 -7.51 -33.29 4.71
CA THR A 43 -8.47 -32.46 3.96
C THR A 43 -8.31 -32.64 2.46
N ARG A 44 -9.44 -32.77 1.76
CA ARG A 44 -9.50 -32.86 0.30
C ARG A 44 -10.13 -31.61 -0.33
N GLU A 45 -10.40 -30.60 0.49
CA GLU A 45 -10.96 -29.33 0.03
C GLU A 45 -9.96 -28.60 -0.86
N THR A 46 -10.39 -28.27 -2.07
CA THR A 46 -9.55 -27.59 -3.08
C THR A 46 -10.01 -26.16 -3.34
N GLU A 47 -11.25 -25.84 -2.96
CA GLU A 47 -11.83 -24.50 -3.11
C GLU A 47 -11.80 -23.76 -1.78
N THR A 48 -11.60 -22.45 -1.84
CA THR A 48 -11.53 -21.59 -0.65
C THR A 48 -12.36 -20.32 -0.84
N VAL A 49 -12.72 -19.71 0.29
CA VAL A 49 -13.32 -18.38 0.37
C VAL A 49 -12.31 -17.40 0.95
N PHE A 50 -12.45 -16.10 0.64
CA PHE A 50 -11.54 -15.07 1.14
C PHE A 50 -12.30 -13.89 1.77
N GLY A 51 -13.24 -13.29 1.03
CA GLY A 51 -14.10 -12.21 1.53
C GLY A 51 -14.77 -12.52 2.88
N PRO A 52 -15.46 -13.66 3.02
CA PRO A 52 -16.12 -14.04 4.26
C PRO A 52 -15.17 -14.23 5.45
N VAL A 53 -13.90 -14.57 5.23
CA VAL A 53 -12.89 -14.69 6.31
C VAL A 53 -12.60 -13.31 6.92
N ILE A 54 -12.46 -12.29 6.07
CA ILE A 54 -12.27 -10.91 6.54
C ILE A 54 -13.54 -10.41 7.23
N GLN A 55 -14.73 -10.71 6.69
CA GLN A 55 -15.99 -10.36 7.33
C GLN A 55 -16.12 -10.98 8.73
N ALA A 56 -15.78 -12.26 8.90
CA ALA A 56 -15.80 -12.91 10.21
C ALA A 56 -14.87 -12.22 11.22
N GLY A 57 -13.64 -11.89 10.80
CA GLY A 57 -12.70 -11.15 11.65
C GLY A 57 -13.16 -9.73 11.98
N LEU A 58 -13.80 -9.06 11.02
CA LEU A 58 -14.41 -7.74 11.23
C LEU A 58 -15.57 -7.81 12.24
N GLU A 59 -16.48 -8.76 12.09
CA GLU A 59 -17.60 -8.96 13.04
C GLU A 59 -17.10 -9.34 14.43
N ALA A 60 -16.00 -10.10 14.53
CA ALA A 60 -15.36 -10.38 15.81
C ALA A 60 -14.88 -9.11 16.52
N LEU A 61 -14.23 -8.20 15.79
CA LEU A 61 -13.73 -6.93 16.33
C LEU A 61 -14.87 -5.96 16.66
N LYS A 62 -15.94 -5.93 15.84
CA LYS A 62 -17.17 -5.17 16.14
C LYS A 62 -17.82 -5.66 17.42
N ALA A 63 -18.02 -6.97 17.56
CA ALA A 63 -18.65 -7.57 18.73
C ALA A 63 -17.85 -7.34 20.02
N ALA A 64 -16.52 -7.26 19.92
CA ALA A 64 -15.63 -6.95 21.03
C ALA A 64 -15.40 -5.44 21.24
N GLU A 65 -16.07 -4.59 20.46
CA GLU A 65 -15.96 -3.12 20.51
C GLU A 65 -14.51 -2.61 20.48
N CYS A 66 -13.65 -3.27 19.69
CA CYS A 66 -12.23 -2.94 19.63
C CYS A 66 -11.70 -2.83 18.19
N ALA A 67 -10.63 -2.05 18.04
CA ALA A 67 -9.82 -2.06 16.83
C ALA A 67 -8.84 -3.24 16.89
N GLY A 68 -8.38 -3.71 15.74
CA GLY A 68 -7.51 -4.88 15.70
C GLY A 68 -6.85 -5.14 14.37
N LYS A 69 -6.05 -6.20 14.33
CA LYS A 69 -5.33 -6.63 13.14
C LYS A 69 -5.65 -8.09 12.84
N LEU A 70 -6.04 -8.38 11.60
CA LEU A 70 -6.22 -9.72 11.08
C LEU A 70 -4.94 -10.16 10.36
N PHE A 71 -4.38 -11.30 10.76
CA PHE A 71 -3.27 -11.96 10.08
C PHE A 71 -3.83 -13.09 9.21
N LEU A 72 -3.96 -12.85 7.91
CA LEU A 72 -4.51 -13.82 6.97
C LEU A 72 -3.38 -14.60 6.29
N PHE A 73 -3.49 -15.92 6.31
CA PHE A 73 -2.60 -16.82 5.56
C PHE A 73 -3.43 -17.50 4.47
N HIS A 74 -3.09 -17.25 3.20
CA HIS A 74 -3.89 -17.70 2.05
C HIS A 74 -3.00 -18.23 0.93
N SER A 75 -3.50 -19.16 0.11
CA SER A 75 -2.67 -19.90 -0.86
C SER A 75 -3.15 -19.78 -2.30
N SER A 76 -4.42 -20.05 -2.58
CA SER A 76 -4.97 -20.19 -3.93
C SER A 76 -6.00 -19.10 -4.29
N LEU A 77 -6.45 -19.09 -5.54
CA LEU A 77 -7.52 -18.18 -5.96
C LEU A 77 -8.85 -18.61 -5.29
N PRO A 78 -9.57 -17.72 -4.58
CA PRO A 78 -10.84 -18.07 -3.93
C PRO A 78 -11.96 -18.23 -4.96
N ILE A 79 -12.26 -19.49 -5.32
CA ILE A 79 -13.22 -19.87 -6.37
C ILE A 79 -14.54 -20.45 -5.85
N ALA A 80 -14.62 -20.77 -4.55
CA ALA A 80 -15.84 -21.29 -3.93
C ALA A 80 -17.00 -20.28 -4.08
N GLU A 81 -18.22 -20.78 -4.17
CA GLU A 81 -19.42 -19.92 -4.28
C GLU A 81 -19.65 -19.15 -2.97
N ALA A 82 -19.25 -17.89 -2.95
CA ALA A 82 -19.40 -16.97 -1.83
C ALA A 82 -19.28 -15.49 -2.29
N PRO A 83 -19.71 -14.52 -1.47
CA PRO A 83 -19.39 -13.11 -1.69
C PRO A 83 -17.89 -12.89 -1.88
N GLY A 84 -17.52 -12.19 -2.95
CA GLY A 84 -16.11 -11.96 -3.29
C GLY A 84 -15.43 -13.11 -4.05
N LYS A 85 -16.16 -14.12 -4.53
CA LYS A 85 -15.67 -15.14 -5.47
C LYS A 85 -14.91 -14.51 -6.63
N LEU A 86 -13.76 -15.10 -6.98
CA LEU A 86 -12.92 -14.64 -8.09
C LEU A 86 -12.93 -15.66 -9.24
N LYS A 87 -12.77 -15.14 -10.46
CA LYS A 87 -12.57 -15.95 -11.65
C LYS A 87 -11.12 -15.80 -12.11
N ASN A 88 -10.59 -16.83 -12.78
CA ASN A 88 -9.31 -16.69 -13.45
C ASN A 88 -9.50 -15.78 -14.67
N ARG A 89 -8.89 -14.59 -14.62
CA ARG A 89 -8.96 -13.55 -15.66
C ARG A 89 -7.59 -13.21 -16.23
N GLU A 90 -6.59 -14.06 -16.00
CA GLU A 90 -5.26 -13.84 -16.56
C GLU A 90 -5.32 -13.90 -18.09
N ASP A 91 -5.15 -12.75 -18.74
CA ASP A 91 -5.11 -12.67 -20.19
C ASP A 91 -3.89 -11.87 -20.66
N LYS A 92 -2.87 -12.60 -21.11
CA LYS A 92 -1.62 -12.04 -21.62
C LYS A 92 -1.82 -11.18 -22.87
N LYS A 93 -2.94 -11.32 -23.59
CA LYS A 93 -3.24 -10.53 -24.79
C LYS A 93 -3.61 -9.09 -24.45
N LEU A 94 -4.00 -8.82 -23.20
CA LEU A 94 -4.36 -7.46 -22.75
C LEU A 94 -3.13 -6.61 -22.45
N VAL A 95 -1.98 -7.21 -22.17
CA VAL A 95 -0.73 -6.51 -21.85
C VAL A 95 -0.32 -5.59 -23.00
N GLY A 96 -0.04 -4.32 -22.69
CA GLY A 96 0.30 -3.30 -23.69
C GLY A 96 -0.88 -2.78 -24.55
N THR A 97 -2.12 -3.16 -24.23
CA THR A 97 -3.34 -2.61 -24.87
C THR A 97 -4.04 -1.59 -23.96
N ASP A 98 -5.00 -0.83 -24.50
CA ASP A 98 -5.81 0.09 -23.68
C ASP A 98 -6.66 -0.62 -22.60
N LYS A 99 -6.86 -1.94 -22.75
CA LYS A 99 -7.59 -2.78 -21.79
C LYS A 99 -6.70 -3.34 -20.68
N GLU A 100 -5.38 -3.13 -20.71
CA GLU A 100 -4.45 -3.61 -19.68
C GLU A 100 -4.84 -3.18 -18.26
N LYS A 101 -5.43 -1.99 -18.11
CA LYS A 101 -5.91 -1.46 -16.82
C LYS A 101 -6.87 -2.40 -16.07
N SER A 102 -7.64 -3.24 -16.79
CA SER A 102 -8.56 -4.18 -16.15
C SER A 102 -7.84 -5.29 -15.37
N LEU A 103 -6.57 -5.56 -15.68
CA LEU A 103 -5.72 -6.50 -14.95
C LEU A 103 -5.27 -5.96 -13.58
N PHE A 104 -5.29 -4.64 -13.40
CA PHE A 104 -4.89 -3.97 -12.15
C PHE A 104 -6.07 -3.53 -11.30
N GLN A 105 -7.28 -3.50 -11.86
CA GLN A 105 -8.50 -3.18 -11.13
C GLN A 105 -9.09 -4.44 -10.46
N PRO A 106 -9.73 -4.34 -9.29
CA PRO A 106 -10.41 -5.50 -8.69
C PRO A 106 -11.56 -6.03 -9.55
N GLN A 107 -11.87 -7.32 -9.45
CA GLN A 107 -12.95 -7.95 -10.23
C GLN A 107 -14.35 -7.47 -9.83
N SER A 108 -14.53 -7.07 -8.58
CA SER A 108 -15.83 -6.69 -8.02
C SER A 108 -15.67 -5.55 -7.02
N GLY A 109 -16.75 -4.79 -6.84
CA GLY A 109 -16.82 -3.73 -5.82
C GLY A 109 -16.94 -4.24 -4.39
N PHE A 110 -17.10 -5.56 -4.19
CA PHE A 110 -17.25 -6.19 -2.88
C PHE A 110 -16.07 -5.85 -1.95
N TYR A 111 -14.83 -6.03 -2.41
CA TYR A 111 -13.64 -5.78 -1.60
C TYR A 111 -13.43 -4.29 -1.28
N SER A 112 -13.87 -3.40 -2.17
CA SER A 112 -13.84 -1.95 -1.93
C SER A 112 -14.89 -1.50 -0.91
N ASN A 113 -15.99 -2.23 -0.76
CA ASN A 113 -16.97 -1.96 0.30
C ASN A 113 -16.50 -2.57 1.63
N LEU A 114 -16.01 -3.80 1.59
CA LEU A 114 -15.46 -4.47 2.76
C LEU A 114 -14.28 -3.69 3.37
N SER A 115 -13.43 -3.08 2.55
CA SER A 115 -12.33 -2.24 3.07
C SER A 115 -12.84 -0.99 3.78
N LYS A 116 -13.94 -0.37 3.33
CA LYS A 116 -14.57 0.77 4.02
C LYS A 116 -15.07 0.37 5.40
N GLU A 117 -15.75 -0.77 5.49
CA GLU A 117 -16.27 -1.28 6.76
C GLU A 117 -15.12 -1.63 7.72
N CYS A 118 -14.04 -2.22 7.20
CA CYS A 118 -12.84 -2.50 7.98
C CYS A 118 -12.20 -1.22 8.53
N VAL A 119 -12.05 -0.18 7.69
CA VAL A 119 -11.49 1.11 8.12
C VAL A 119 -12.38 1.77 9.17
N ALA A 120 -13.70 1.77 8.97
CA ALA A 120 -14.65 2.35 9.91
C ALA A 120 -14.60 1.69 11.31
N GLN A 121 -14.27 0.40 11.39
CA GLN A 121 -14.09 -0.33 12.65
C GLN A 121 -12.67 -0.24 13.23
N GLY A 122 -11.68 0.23 12.47
CA GLY A 122 -10.27 0.10 12.85
C GLY A 122 -9.75 -1.35 12.72
N CYS A 123 -10.29 -2.12 11.79
CA CYS A 123 -9.82 -3.46 11.42
C CYS A 123 -8.73 -3.38 10.33
N CYS A 124 -7.49 -3.61 10.71
CA CYS A 124 -6.34 -3.70 9.80
C CYS A 124 -6.19 -5.14 9.29
N VAL A 125 -5.85 -5.33 8.02
CA VAL A 125 -5.69 -6.67 7.43
C VAL A 125 -4.30 -6.83 6.82
N ASP A 126 -3.51 -7.78 7.33
CA ASP A 126 -2.26 -8.20 6.70
C ASP A 126 -2.45 -9.58 6.03
N LEU A 127 -1.91 -9.72 4.83
CA LEU A 127 -2.08 -10.89 3.97
C LEU A 127 -0.73 -11.56 3.68
N PHE A 128 -0.54 -12.77 4.18
CA PHE A 128 0.53 -13.68 3.83
C PHE A 128 0.03 -14.65 2.76
N LEU A 129 0.52 -14.48 1.54
CA LEU A 129 0.07 -15.17 0.34
C LEU A 129 1.12 -16.18 -0.15
N PHE A 130 0.71 -17.43 -0.36
CA PHE A 130 1.57 -18.53 -0.77
C PHE A 130 1.14 -19.13 -2.13
N PRO A 131 1.16 -18.34 -3.23
CA PRO A 131 0.61 -18.79 -4.50
C PRO A 131 1.55 -19.73 -5.23
N ASN A 132 0.99 -20.82 -5.76
CA ASN A 132 1.65 -21.69 -6.74
C ASN A 132 1.10 -21.48 -8.18
N GLN A 133 0.06 -20.66 -8.34
CA GLN A 133 -0.57 -20.30 -9.62
C GLN A 133 -1.12 -18.86 -9.56
N TYR A 134 -1.86 -18.44 -10.59
CA TYR A 134 -2.54 -17.15 -10.59
C TYR A 134 -3.52 -17.01 -9.41
N VAL A 135 -3.45 -15.88 -8.69
CA VAL A 135 -4.20 -15.64 -7.44
C VAL A 135 -4.82 -14.24 -7.36
N ASP A 136 -4.85 -13.51 -8.48
CA ASP A 136 -5.44 -12.18 -8.61
C ASP A 136 -5.13 -11.20 -7.45
N VAL A 137 -3.84 -10.91 -7.23
CA VAL A 137 -3.36 -9.98 -6.19
C VAL A 137 -4.01 -8.59 -6.32
N ALA A 138 -4.43 -8.19 -7.53
CA ALA A 138 -5.14 -6.92 -7.76
C ALA A 138 -6.45 -6.84 -6.96
N THR A 139 -7.14 -7.96 -6.77
CA THR A 139 -8.37 -8.01 -6.00
C THR A 139 -8.08 -8.33 -4.52
N LEU A 140 -7.25 -9.34 -4.24
CA LEU A 140 -6.96 -9.74 -2.84
C LEU A 140 -6.21 -8.67 -2.04
N GLY A 141 -5.42 -7.83 -2.72
CA GLY A 141 -4.66 -6.75 -2.11
C GLY A 141 -5.49 -5.51 -1.76
N VAL A 142 -6.75 -5.39 -2.21
CA VAL A 142 -7.58 -4.20 -1.98
C VAL A 142 -7.76 -3.94 -0.48
N VAL A 143 -8.23 -4.93 0.27
CA VAL A 143 -8.52 -4.74 1.70
C VAL A 143 -7.24 -4.47 2.50
N PRO A 144 -6.15 -5.26 2.36
CA PRO A 144 -4.89 -4.96 3.06
C PRO A 144 -4.36 -3.56 2.75
N VAL A 145 -4.32 -3.15 1.48
CA VAL A 145 -3.78 -1.83 1.09
C VAL A 145 -4.67 -0.70 1.60
N SER A 146 -5.99 -0.82 1.49
CA SER A 146 -6.92 0.23 1.95
C SER A 146 -6.99 0.36 3.48
N THR A 147 -6.74 -0.71 4.22
CA THR A 147 -6.77 -0.72 5.70
C THR A 147 -5.44 -0.32 6.34
N GLY A 148 -4.43 0.05 5.54
CA GLY A 148 -3.08 0.37 6.03
C GLY A 148 -2.23 -0.86 6.38
N GLY A 149 -2.68 -2.04 5.99
CA GLY A 149 -1.98 -3.30 6.17
C GLY A 149 -0.94 -3.60 5.08
N SER A 150 -0.49 -4.85 5.06
CA SER A 150 0.64 -5.33 4.24
C SER A 150 0.28 -6.60 3.46
N VAL A 151 0.89 -6.78 2.28
CA VAL A 151 0.79 -8.01 1.51
C VAL A 151 2.19 -8.62 1.37
N TYR A 152 2.37 -9.83 1.89
CA TYR A 152 3.57 -10.63 1.79
C TYR A 152 3.32 -11.77 0.82
N LYS A 153 4.13 -11.93 -0.22
CA LYS A 153 3.96 -12.98 -1.23
C LYS A 153 5.19 -13.88 -1.33
N TYR A 154 4.94 -15.18 -1.23
CA TYR A 154 5.92 -16.27 -1.34
C TYR A 154 5.49 -17.18 -2.50
N THR A 155 5.92 -16.83 -3.71
CA THR A 155 5.54 -17.55 -4.92
C THR A 155 6.27 -18.90 -5.00
N TYR A 156 5.54 -19.98 -5.26
CA TYR A 156 6.06 -21.36 -5.26
C TYR A 156 6.79 -21.71 -3.95
N PHE A 157 6.17 -21.37 -2.81
CA PHE A 157 6.74 -21.58 -1.48
C PHE A 157 7.24 -23.01 -1.28
N GLN A 158 8.50 -23.15 -0.89
CA GLN A 158 9.10 -24.43 -0.50
C GLN A 158 9.60 -24.34 0.94
N ALA A 159 9.12 -25.23 1.80
CA ALA A 159 9.40 -25.18 3.24
C ALA A 159 10.89 -25.29 3.61
N GLU A 160 11.71 -25.88 2.75
CA GLU A 160 13.16 -26.00 2.96
C GLU A 160 13.90 -24.69 2.64
N MET A 161 13.41 -23.89 1.70
CA MET A 161 14.08 -22.69 1.21
C MET A 161 13.49 -21.40 1.79
N ASP A 162 12.16 -21.32 1.88
CA ASP A 162 11.45 -20.07 2.16
C ASP A 162 11.01 -19.92 3.62
N ARG A 163 11.13 -20.98 4.44
CA ARG A 163 10.67 -21.00 5.84
C ARG A 163 11.23 -19.84 6.64
N GLU A 164 12.56 -19.63 6.62
CA GLU A 164 13.18 -18.58 7.43
C GLU A 164 12.75 -17.19 6.97
N ARG A 165 12.59 -16.98 5.65
CA ARG A 165 12.08 -15.72 5.12
C ARG A 165 10.67 -15.44 5.64
N PHE A 166 9.77 -16.42 5.52
CA PHE A 166 8.39 -16.30 6.02
C PHE A 166 8.35 -16.05 7.53
N LEU A 167 9.08 -16.83 8.31
CA LEU A 167 9.09 -16.69 9.77
C LEU A 167 9.67 -15.34 10.21
N ASN A 168 10.68 -14.82 9.51
CA ASN A 168 11.23 -13.50 9.81
C ASN A 168 10.25 -12.37 9.48
N ASP A 169 9.59 -12.44 8.33
CA ASP A 169 8.55 -11.47 7.95
C ASP A 169 7.39 -11.50 8.96
N LEU A 170 6.92 -12.69 9.36
CA LEU A 170 5.86 -12.83 10.37
C LEU A 170 6.27 -12.31 11.74
N ARG A 171 7.47 -12.68 12.24
CA ARG A 171 7.98 -12.18 13.54
C ARG A 171 8.08 -10.66 13.54
N ARG A 172 8.65 -10.08 12.48
CA ARG A 172 8.77 -8.63 12.32
C ARG A 172 7.39 -7.97 12.29
N ASP A 173 6.44 -8.56 11.59
CA ASP A 173 5.10 -8.02 11.43
C ASP A 173 4.24 -8.07 12.70
N VAL A 174 4.45 -9.09 13.55
CA VAL A 174 3.82 -9.20 14.88
C VAL A 174 4.46 -8.24 15.88
N GLN A 175 5.78 -8.04 15.81
CA GLN A 175 6.54 -7.25 16.80
C GLN A 175 6.62 -5.75 16.49
N LYS A 176 6.30 -5.33 15.26
CA LYS A 176 6.44 -3.92 14.87
C LYS A 176 5.54 -3.01 15.71
N PRO A 177 5.99 -1.79 16.06
CA PRO A 177 5.14 -0.80 16.72
C PRO A 177 3.93 -0.44 15.85
N MET A 178 2.73 -0.54 16.45
CA MET A 178 1.46 -0.29 15.78
C MET A 178 0.66 0.83 16.46
N GLY A 179 -0.10 1.55 15.65
CA GLY A 179 -1.27 2.35 16.04
C GLY A 179 -2.50 1.86 15.28
N PHE A 180 -3.68 2.07 15.85
CA PHE A 180 -4.96 1.64 15.29
C PHE A 180 -5.94 2.81 15.19
N ASP A 181 -6.94 2.66 14.33
CA ASP A 181 -8.01 3.65 14.13
C ASP A 181 -7.45 5.07 13.93
N ALA A 182 -6.51 5.18 12.98
CA ALA A 182 -5.73 6.38 12.79
C ALA A 182 -6.34 7.31 11.74
N VAL A 183 -6.27 8.62 12.01
CA VAL A 183 -6.62 9.67 11.05
C VAL A 183 -5.45 10.64 10.97
N MET A 184 -4.89 10.78 9.77
CA MET A 184 -3.84 11.74 9.45
C MET A 184 -4.43 12.93 8.71
N ARG A 185 -4.02 14.14 9.11
CA ARG A 185 -4.34 15.38 8.42
C ARG A 185 -3.10 16.23 8.23
N VAL A 186 -2.91 16.74 7.02
CA VAL A 186 -1.83 17.67 6.68
C VAL A 186 -2.41 19.07 6.53
N ARG A 187 -1.94 19.98 7.37
CA ARG A 187 -2.27 21.41 7.33
C ARG A 187 -1.07 22.18 6.81
N THR A 188 -1.35 23.29 6.14
CA THR A 188 -0.33 24.13 5.52
C THR A 188 -0.55 25.60 5.86
N SER A 189 0.49 26.42 5.75
CA SER A 189 0.37 27.88 5.77
C SER A 189 -0.38 28.38 4.53
N THR A 190 -0.85 29.63 4.58
CA THR A 190 -1.46 30.32 3.44
C THR A 190 -0.55 30.26 2.19
N GLY A 191 -1.15 30.06 1.02
CA GLY A 191 -0.48 30.03 -0.27
C GLY A 191 -0.21 28.62 -0.82
N ILE A 192 -0.24 27.58 0.01
CA ILE A 192 -0.15 26.18 -0.44
C ILE A 192 -1.20 25.30 0.22
N ARG A 193 -1.59 24.23 -0.45
CA ARG A 193 -2.42 23.16 0.12
C ARG A 193 -1.96 21.78 -0.32
N ALA A 194 -2.24 20.78 0.51
CA ALA A 194 -2.20 19.38 0.08
C ALA A 194 -3.37 19.10 -0.85
N THR A 195 -3.12 18.49 -2.02
CA THR A 195 -4.17 18.17 -3.00
C THR A 195 -4.33 16.69 -3.25
N ASP A 196 -3.24 15.94 -3.19
CA ASP A 196 -3.25 14.50 -3.46
C ASP A 196 -2.39 13.76 -2.45
N PHE A 197 -2.81 12.53 -2.16
CA PHE A 197 -2.17 11.63 -1.21
C PHE A 197 -1.89 10.30 -1.89
N PHE A 198 -0.76 9.67 -1.54
CA PHE A 198 -0.32 8.41 -2.13
C PHE A 198 0.27 7.47 -1.07
N GLY A 199 -0.33 6.29 -0.92
CA GLY A 199 0.06 5.29 0.08
C GLY A 199 -1.03 4.24 0.29
N SER A 200 -0.86 3.44 1.34
CA SER A 200 -1.81 2.43 1.78
C SER A 200 -2.73 3.03 2.84
N PHE A 201 -3.89 3.53 2.43
CA PHE A 201 -4.88 4.15 3.29
C PHE A 201 -6.25 4.22 2.59
N PHE A 202 -7.24 4.70 3.32
CA PHE A 202 -8.55 5.07 2.80
C PHE A 202 -8.80 6.57 2.98
N MET A 203 -9.65 7.16 2.13
CA MET A 203 -10.09 8.55 2.26
C MET A 203 -11.56 8.63 1.89
N SER A 204 -12.42 8.96 2.86
CA SER A 204 -13.84 9.26 2.61
C SER A 204 -14.05 10.66 2.03
N ASN A 205 -13.12 11.56 2.29
CA ASN A 205 -13.12 12.95 1.85
C ASN A 205 -11.77 13.33 1.20
N THR A 206 -11.53 14.61 0.93
CA THR A 206 -10.30 15.07 0.23
C THR A 206 -9.20 15.56 1.16
N THR A 207 -9.38 15.49 2.48
CA THR A 207 -8.48 16.11 3.46
C THR A 207 -7.94 15.17 4.53
N ASP A 208 -8.74 14.17 4.94
CA ASP A 208 -8.41 13.26 6.03
C ASP A 208 -8.03 11.90 5.46
N VAL A 209 -6.86 11.41 5.88
CA VAL A 209 -6.33 10.10 5.50
C VAL A 209 -6.60 9.12 6.64
N GLU A 210 -7.44 8.13 6.38
CA GLU A 210 -7.90 7.15 7.35
C GLU A 210 -7.09 5.85 7.21
N LEU A 211 -6.54 5.34 8.31
CA LEU A 211 -5.81 4.08 8.36
C LEU A 211 -6.32 3.23 9.51
N ALA A 212 -6.79 2.02 9.21
CA ALA A 212 -7.21 1.10 10.26
C ALA A 212 -6.03 0.66 11.14
N GLY A 213 -4.87 0.42 10.50
CA GLY A 213 -3.59 0.20 11.16
C GLY A 213 -2.49 1.11 10.61
N LEU A 214 -1.60 1.55 11.48
CA LEU A 214 -0.44 2.38 11.18
C LEU A 214 0.80 1.75 11.80
N ASP A 215 1.83 1.50 11.00
CA ASP A 215 3.10 0.95 11.46
C ASP A 215 4.29 1.86 11.14
N CYS A 216 5.47 1.49 11.63
CA CYS A 216 6.70 2.27 11.46
C CYS A 216 7.29 2.27 10.05
N ASP A 217 6.84 1.39 9.16
CA ASP A 217 7.37 1.22 7.80
C ASP A 217 6.48 1.89 6.74
N LYS A 218 5.21 2.12 7.06
CA LYS A 218 4.26 2.75 6.14
C LYS A 218 4.64 4.21 5.88
N THR A 219 4.57 4.59 4.61
CA THR A 219 4.85 5.95 4.15
C THR A 219 3.69 6.51 3.33
N VAL A 220 3.19 7.68 3.72
CA VAL A 220 2.24 8.47 2.93
C VAL A 220 2.98 9.63 2.25
N THR A 221 2.84 9.74 0.94
CA THR A 221 3.39 10.85 0.15
C THR A 221 2.28 11.83 -0.15
N VAL A 222 2.55 13.13 0.00
CA VAL A 222 1.55 14.20 -0.14
C VAL A 222 2.02 15.17 -1.22
N GLU A 223 1.17 15.41 -2.22
CA GLU A 223 1.39 16.42 -3.26
C GLU A 223 0.82 17.75 -2.80
N PHE A 224 1.60 18.81 -2.96
CA PHE A 224 1.18 20.17 -2.66
C PHE A 224 1.02 20.97 -3.94
N ARG A 225 0.03 21.87 -3.94
CA ARG A 225 -0.17 22.86 -5.00
C ARG A 225 -0.29 24.26 -4.43
N HIS A 226 0.02 25.24 -5.27
CA HIS A 226 -0.12 26.65 -4.94
C HIS A 226 -1.60 27.03 -4.96
N ASP A 227 -2.06 27.66 -3.89
CA ASP A 227 -3.38 28.28 -3.78
C ASP A 227 -3.29 29.81 -3.92
N ASP A 228 -2.18 30.39 -3.49
CA ASP A 228 -1.85 31.80 -3.64
C ASP A 228 -0.31 31.98 -3.64
N LYS A 229 0.18 33.22 -3.66
CA LYS A 229 1.59 33.53 -3.55
C LYS A 229 2.13 33.16 -2.17
N LEU A 230 3.36 32.66 -2.15
CA LEU A 230 4.13 32.41 -0.93
C LEU A 230 5.08 33.57 -0.67
N SER A 231 5.32 33.86 0.61
CA SER A 231 6.30 34.86 1.03
C SER A 231 7.66 34.22 1.28
N GLU A 232 8.72 34.83 0.74
CA GLU A 232 10.10 34.39 1.02
C GLU A 232 10.49 34.60 2.48
N ASP A 233 9.92 35.61 3.15
CA ASP A 233 10.23 35.92 4.55
C ASP A 233 9.67 34.88 5.52
N THR A 234 8.46 34.37 5.25
CA THR A 234 7.80 33.37 6.10
C THR A 234 8.08 31.94 5.68
N GLY A 235 8.41 31.73 4.40
CA GLY A 235 8.46 30.41 3.79
C GLY A 235 7.10 29.72 3.75
N ALA A 236 7.13 28.39 3.58
CA ALA A 236 5.97 27.52 3.61
C ALA A 236 6.03 26.58 4.81
N LEU A 237 4.93 26.51 5.56
CA LEU A 237 4.80 25.68 6.75
C LEU A 237 3.88 24.50 6.46
N MET A 238 4.25 23.34 6.99
CA MET A 238 3.51 22.09 6.91
C MET A 238 3.41 21.48 8.31
N GLN A 239 2.22 21.05 8.68
CA GLN A 239 1.96 20.32 9.91
C GLN A 239 1.21 19.04 9.58
N CYS A 240 1.86 17.90 9.79
CA CYS A 240 1.23 16.59 9.76
C CYS A 240 0.79 16.23 11.19
N ALA A 241 -0.50 16.01 11.39
CA ALA A 241 -1.06 15.54 12.64
C ALA A 241 -1.71 14.17 12.44
N VAL A 242 -1.33 13.19 13.25
CA VAL A 242 -1.87 11.82 13.23
C VAL A 242 -2.51 11.54 14.57
N LEU A 243 -3.84 11.41 14.58
CA LEU A 243 -4.62 10.96 15.72
C LEU A 243 -4.76 9.44 15.63
N TYR A 244 -4.43 8.69 16.67
CA TYR A 244 -4.49 7.23 16.64
C TYR A 244 -4.70 6.64 18.04
N THR A 245 -5.06 5.37 18.11
CA THR A 245 -5.14 4.59 19.35
C THR A 245 -3.92 3.67 19.44
N SER A 246 -3.16 3.76 20.54
CA SER A 246 -2.02 2.88 20.78
C SER A 246 -2.45 1.47 21.20
N CYS A 247 -1.55 0.48 21.11
CA CYS A 247 -1.83 -0.89 21.55
C CYS A 247 -2.20 -1.02 23.04
N SER A 248 -1.90 -0.01 23.87
CA SER A 248 -2.33 0.05 25.28
C SER A 248 -3.70 0.70 25.47
N GLY A 249 -4.47 0.91 24.40
CA GLY A 249 -5.82 1.50 24.44
C GLY A 249 -5.87 3.02 24.60
N GLN A 250 -4.74 3.72 24.53
CA GLN A 250 -4.72 5.19 24.71
C GLN A 250 -4.85 5.92 23.37
N ARG A 251 -5.77 6.90 23.30
CA ARG A 251 -5.87 7.85 22.18
C ARG A 251 -4.74 8.88 22.26
N ARG A 252 -3.95 9.01 21.19
CA ARG A 252 -2.74 9.84 21.13
C ARG A 252 -2.73 10.67 19.85
N LEU A 253 -2.09 11.83 19.91
CA LEU A 253 -1.84 12.69 18.76
C LEU A 253 -0.32 12.82 18.55
N ARG A 254 0.16 12.46 17.36
CA ARG A 254 1.54 12.69 16.93
C ARG A 254 1.55 13.85 15.95
N VAL A 255 2.47 14.80 16.14
CA VAL A 255 2.58 16.00 15.30
C VAL A 255 4.00 16.14 14.76
N HIS A 256 4.10 16.34 13.45
CA HIS A 256 5.35 16.69 12.75
C HIS A 256 5.17 18.05 12.10
N ASN A 257 6.04 18.99 12.45
CA ASN A 257 6.08 20.33 11.86
C ASN A 257 7.31 20.44 10.97
N MET A 258 7.13 20.98 9.77
CA MET A 258 8.19 21.23 8.80
C MET A 258 8.02 22.65 8.26
N ALA A 259 9.13 23.38 8.16
CA ALA A 259 9.21 24.67 7.51
C ALA A 259 10.21 24.56 6.35
N VAL A 260 9.82 25.06 5.18
CA VAL A 260 10.69 25.11 3.99
C VAL A 260 10.76 26.53 3.47
N ASN A 261 11.92 26.89 2.93
CA ASN A 261 12.13 28.21 2.35
C ASN A 261 11.34 28.35 1.05
N CYS A 262 10.90 29.57 0.76
CA CYS A 262 10.34 29.93 -0.55
C CYS A 262 11.37 30.72 -1.34
N CYS A 263 11.31 30.62 -2.67
CA CYS A 263 12.19 31.37 -3.56
C CYS A 263 11.45 31.75 -4.83
N SER A 264 11.83 32.89 -5.40
CA SER A 264 11.40 33.41 -6.69
C SER A 264 12.37 33.08 -7.82
N GLN A 265 13.60 32.66 -7.48
CA GLN A 265 14.65 32.31 -8.43
C GLN A 265 14.67 30.80 -8.70
N LEU A 266 14.56 30.41 -9.97
CA LEU A 266 14.58 28.99 -10.36
C LEU A 266 15.89 28.28 -9.95
N ALA A 267 17.03 28.99 -9.98
CA ALA A 267 18.31 28.41 -9.60
C ALA A 267 18.32 27.87 -8.16
N ASP A 268 17.65 28.57 -7.24
CA ASP A 268 17.54 28.16 -5.84
C ASP A 268 16.58 26.97 -5.68
N LEU A 269 15.49 26.92 -6.46
CA LEU A 269 14.62 25.74 -6.51
C LEU A 269 15.40 24.47 -6.86
N TYR A 270 16.13 24.48 -7.99
CA TYR A 270 16.88 23.30 -8.45
C TYR A 270 18.02 22.90 -7.52
N ARG A 271 18.62 23.86 -6.79
CA ARG A 271 19.68 23.58 -5.81
C ARG A 271 19.16 22.79 -4.61
N ASN A 272 17.90 23.00 -4.24
CA ASN A 272 17.28 22.42 -3.05
C ASN A 272 16.38 21.20 -3.35
N CYS A 273 16.49 20.61 -4.54
CA CYS A 273 15.78 19.38 -4.87
C CYS A 273 16.47 18.13 -4.32
N GLU A 274 15.69 17.20 -3.80
CA GLU A 274 16.12 15.88 -3.37
C GLU A 274 15.61 14.80 -4.35
N THR A 275 16.55 14.11 -5.00
CA THR A 275 16.23 13.13 -6.06
C THR A 275 15.41 11.96 -5.52
N ASP A 276 15.72 11.43 -4.35
CA ASP A 276 15.01 10.26 -3.80
C ASP A 276 13.55 10.55 -3.51
N THR A 277 13.25 11.74 -2.99
CA THR A 277 11.88 12.22 -2.76
C THR A 277 11.11 12.40 -4.08
N ILE A 278 11.75 12.93 -5.11
CA ILE A 278 11.16 13.08 -6.46
C ILE A 278 10.85 11.71 -7.07
N ILE A 279 11.78 10.74 -6.96
CA ILE A 279 11.61 9.38 -7.47
C ILE A 279 10.50 8.65 -6.71
N ASN A 280 10.42 8.82 -5.38
CA ASN A 280 9.33 8.28 -4.56
C ASN A 280 7.97 8.79 -5.04
N PHE A 281 7.84 10.10 -5.26
CA PHE A 281 6.62 10.73 -5.76
C PHE A 281 6.24 10.19 -7.14
N PHE A 282 7.15 10.24 -8.12
CA PHE A 282 6.85 9.77 -9.48
C PHE A 282 6.52 8.28 -9.54
N SER A 283 7.18 7.46 -8.71
CA SER A 283 6.85 6.04 -8.59
C SER A 283 5.39 5.84 -8.16
N LYS A 284 4.98 6.49 -7.07
CA LYS A 284 3.62 6.36 -6.52
C LYS A 284 2.57 6.99 -7.44
N TYR A 285 2.88 8.12 -8.06
CA TYR A 285 2.03 8.75 -9.07
C TYR A 285 1.77 7.78 -10.23
N ALA A 286 2.84 7.23 -10.83
CA ALA A 286 2.72 6.28 -11.94
C ALA A 286 1.87 5.06 -11.58
N TYR A 287 2.07 4.49 -10.38
CA TYR A 287 1.31 3.35 -9.91
C TYR A 287 -0.18 3.62 -9.73
N ARG A 288 -0.54 4.80 -9.20
CA ARG A 288 -1.92 5.22 -9.13
C ARG A 288 -2.51 5.45 -10.53
N SER A 289 -1.74 6.02 -11.45
CA SER A 289 -2.17 6.26 -12.83
C SER A 289 -2.44 4.97 -13.62
N LEU A 290 -1.66 3.91 -13.39
CA LEU A 290 -1.82 2.62 -14.09
C LEU A 290 -3.18 1.94 -13.88
N LEU A 291 -3.89 2.30 -12.81
CA LEU A 291 -5.25 1.81 -12.55
C LEU A 291 -6.27 2.34 -13.58
N ASN A 292 -5.98 3.46 -14.24
CA ASN A 292 -6.91 4.17 -15.11
C ASN A 292 -6.37 4.48 -16.50
N THR A 293 -5.04 4.52 -16.65
CA THR A 293 -4.33 4.98 -17.84
C THR A 293 -3.42 3.85 -18.38
N PRO A 294 -3.37 3.63 -19.71
CA PRO A 294 -2.50 2.61 -20.29
C PRO A 294 -1.01 2.83 -19.95
N THR A 295 -0.26 1.74 -19.73
CA THR A 295 1.14 1.77 -19.28
C THR A 295 2.04 2.62 -20.19
N LYS A 296 1.82 2.55 -21.50
CA LYS A 296 2.55 3.38 -22.47
C LYS A 296 2.37 4.87 -22.21
N THR A 297 1.13 5.32 -22.04
CA THR A 297 0.81 6.73 -21.78
C THR A 297 1.38 7.21 -20.44
N VAL A 298 1.34 6.37 -19.40
CA VAL A 298 1.97 6.69 -18.10
C VAL A 298 3.48 6.87 -18.29
N ARG A 299 4.15 5.97 -19.01
CA ARG A 299 5.58 6.05 -19.30
C ARG A 299 5.94 7.31 -20.09
N ASP A 300 5.19 7.59 -21.16
CA ASP A 300 5.41 8.78 -21.99
C ASP A 300 5.22 10.07 -21.17
N THR A 301 4.25 10.08 -20.24
CA THR A 301 4.03 11.21 -19.32
C THR A 301 5.23 11.44 -18.42
N LEU A 302 5.77 10.38 -17.79
CA LEU A 302 6.96 10.49 -16.92
C LEU A 302 8.18 10.99 -17.70
N VAL A 303 8.44 10.42 -18.88
CA VAL A 303 9.57 10.83 -19.75
C VAL A 303 9.45 12.28 -20.15
N ASN A 304 8.25 12.72 -20.55
CA ASN A 304 8.00 14.11 -20.94
C ASN A 304 8.18 15.07 -19.75
N GLN A 305 7.73 14.69 -18.55
CA GLN A 305 7.94 15.51 -17.34
C GLN A 305 9.43 15.64 -17.00
N CYS A 306 10.18 14.54 -17.00
CA CYS A 306 11.64 14.59 -16.77
C CYS A 306 12.35 15.45 -17.81
N ALA A 307 12.01 15.30 -19.10
CA ALA A 307 12.57 16.11 -20.18
C ALA A 307 12.25 17.59 -20.00
N GLN A 308 11.03 17.93 -19.58
CA GLN A 308 10.61 19.31 -19.31
C GLN A 308 11.38 19.94 -18.13
N ILE A 309 11.58 19.19 -17.04
CA ILE A 309 12.37 19.64 -15.89
C ILE A 309 13.80 19.98 -16.34
N LEU A 310 14.47 19.08 -17.06
CA LEU A 310 15.84 19.29 -17.55
C LEU A 310 15.92 20.42 -18.58
N ALA A 311 14.95 20.52 -19.48
CA ALA A 311 14.90 21.60 -20.47
C ALA A 311 14.70 22.97 -19.79
N CYS A 312 13.86 23.04 -18.76
CA CYS A 312 13.62 24.24 -17.97
C CYS A 312 14.90 24.69 -17.24
N TYR A 313 15.63 23.74 -16.62
CA TYR A 313 16.93 24.03 -16.00
C TYR A 313 17.95 24.56 -17.03
N ARG A 314 18.10 23.88 -18.18
CA ARG A 314 19.05 24.28 -19.23
C ARG A 314 18.77 25.68 -19.76
N LYS A 315 17.50 26.04 -19.95
CA LYS A 315 17.10 27.34 -20.50
C LYS A 315 17.32 28.50 -19.52
N ASN A 316 17.07 28.28 -18.22
CA ASN A 316 16.95 29.37 -17.26
C ASN A 316 18.09 29.43 -16.22
N CYS A 317 18.83 28.34 -16.01
CA CYS A 317 19.82 28.24 -14.93
C CYS A 317 21.24 27.89 -15.41
N ALA A 318 21.36 27.09 -16.48
CA ALA A 318 22.67 26.64 -16.96
C ALA A 318 23.44 27.76 -17.67
N SER A 319 24.76 27.83 -17.45
CA SER A 319 25.65 28.68 -18.25
C SER A 319 25.62 28.26 -19.74
N PRO A 320 25.85 29.20 -20.68
CA PRO A 320 25.84 28.88 -22.11
C PRO A 320 26.82 27.74 -22.44
N SER A 321 26.30 26.66 -23.00
CA SER A 321 27.06 25.47 -23.41
C SER A 321 26.64 24.99 -24.79
N SER A 322 27.48 24.17 -25.45
CA SER A 322 27.22 23.72 -26.83
C SER A 322 25.96 22.83 -26.91
N ALA A 323 25.31 22.83 -28.08
CA ALA A 323 24.03 22.14 -28.29
C ALA A 323 24.06 20.63 -27.94
N GLY A 324 25.23 19.99 -28.08
CA GLY A 324 25.44 18.56 -27.80
C GLY A 324 25.64 18.17 -26.33
N GLN A 325 25.66 19.12 -25.38
CA GLN A 325 25.83 18.83 -23.95
C GLN A 325 24.48 18.81 -23.20
N VAL A 326 24.32 17.82 -22.32
CA VAL A 326 23.22 17.76 -21.35
C VAL A 326 23.70 18.39 -20.04
N SER A 327 23.12 19.53 -19.68
CA SER A 327 23.47 20.25 -18.45
C SER A 327 22.68 19.71 -17.26
N HIS A 328 23.37 19.39 -16.15
CA HIS A 328 22.79 18.92 -14.90
C HIS A 328 23.17 19.87 -13.75
N SER A 329 22.31 20.01 -12.74
CA SER A 329 22.69 20.67 -11.48
C SER A 329 23.68 19.79 -10.69
N HIS A 330 24.46 20.38 -9.77
CA HIS A 330 25.41 19.66 -8.91
C HIS A 330 24.76 18.77 -7.83
N SER A 331 23.43 18.75 -7.72
CA SER A 331 22.68 17.73 -6.99
C SER A 331 22.70 16.42 -7.81
N PRO A 332 22.81 15.21 -7.20
CA PRO A 332 23.16 13.98 -7.91
C PRO A 332 22.22 13.68 -9.10
N PRO A 333 22.72 13.01 -10.16
CA PRO A 333 22.18 13.08 -11.53
C PRO A 333 20.67 12.80 -11.60
N LEU A 334 19.91 13.88 -11.72
CA LEU A 334 18.44 14.00 -11.65
C LEU A 334 17.64 13.28 -12.75
N GLY A 335 18.21 12.41 -13.59
CA GLY A 335 17.38 11.85 -14.67
C GLY A 335 17.97 10.86 -15.67
N GLN A 336 19.21 10.36 -15.49
CA GLN A 336 19.71 9.30 -16.40
C GLN A 336 19.82 7.94 -15.73
N VAL A 337 20.27 7.84 -14.48
CA VAL A 337 20.45 6.52 -13.84
C VAL A 337 19.16 6.05 -13.15
N SER A 338 18.40 6.96 -12.56
CA SER A 338 17.16 6.66 -11.83
C SER A 338 15.95 6.50 -12.74
N ASP A 339 15.87 7.26 -13.83
CA ASP A 339 14.80 7.15 -14.84
C ASP A 339 14.90 5.84 -15.61
N THR A 340 16.11 5.44 -16.02
CA THR A 340 16.33 4.14 -16.65
C THR A 340 15.97 3.02 -15.68
N ARG A 341 16.30 3.13 -14.37
CA ARG A 341 15.89 2.14 -13.38
C ARG A 341 14.38 2.12 -13.12
N MET A 342 13.68 3.27 -13.02
CA MET A 342 12.21 3.31 -12.86
C MET A 342 11.48 2.82 -14.11
N ILE A 343 11.88 3.26 -15.30
CA ILE A 343 11.30 2.80 -16.57
C ILE A 343 11.57 1.30 -16.78
N HIS A 344 12.71 0.78 -16.31
CA HIS A 344 13.01 -0.65 -16.26
C HIS A 344 12.52 -1.37 -15.00
N THR A 345 11.85 -0.70 -14.05
CA THR A 345 11.18 -1.45 -12.97
C THR A 345 10.08 -2.27 -13.60
N GLN A 346 9.97 -3.51 -13.13
CA GLN A 346 9.15 -4.57 -13.75
C GLN A 346 7.68 -4.18 -13.94
N SER A 347 7.21 -3.19 -13.17
CA SER A 347 5.88 -2.60 -13.23
C SER A 347 5.62 -1.60 -14.36
N VAL A 348 6.66 -1.02 -14.95
CA VAL A 348 6.57 0.00 -16.03
C VAL A 348 7.14 -0.53 -17.36
N SER A 349 7.88 -1.64 -17.31
CA SER A 349 8.46 -2.32 -18.48
C SER A 349 7.45 -3.30 -19.14
N ASN A 350 7.40 -3.34 -20.48
CA ASN A 350 6.58 -4.26 -21.31
C ASN A 350 6.99 -5.75 -21.23
N THR A 351 7.55 -6.22 -20.11
CA THR A 351 8.03 -7.61 -20.00
C THR A 351 6.86 -8.59 -19.90
N HIS A 352 6.91 -9.70 -20.65
CA HIS A 352 5.95 -10.81 -20.72
C HIS A 352 5.74 -11.61 -19.40
N LYS A 353 5.72 -10.97 -18.23
CA LYS A 353 5.57 -11.61 -16.92
C LYS A 353 4.12 -11.58 -16.43
N SER A 354 3.79 -12.46 -15.47
CA SER A 354 2.41 -12.64 -15.01
C SER A 354 1.87 -11.37 -14.31
N PRO A 355 0.58 -11.00 -14.52
CA PRO A 355 -0.04 -9.85 -13.88
C PRO A 355 0.07 -9.86 -12.35
N THR A 356 0.03 -11.05 -11.74
CA THR A 356 0.25 -11.30 -10.31
C THR A 356 1.59 -10.76 -9.78
N HIS A 357 2.63 -10.77 -10.61
CA HIS A 357 3.94 -10.24 -10.22
C HIS A 357 3.95 -8.71 -10.26
N THR A 358 3.37 -8.12 -11.31
CA THR A 358 3.28 -6.67 -11.48
C THR A 358 2.43 -6.03 -10.38
N THR A 359 1.27 -6.61 -10.06
CA THR A 359 0.40 -6.11 -8.98
C THR A 359 1.04 -6.19 -7.60
N TYR A 360 1.83 -7.23 -7.35
CA TYR A 360 2.55 -7.34 -6.08
C TYR A 360 3.66 -6.29 -5.91
N THR A 361 4.35 -5.90 -6.99
CA THR A 361 5.31 -4.78 -6.92
C THR A 361 4.62 -3.44 -6.66
N HIS A 362 3.32 -3.30 -7.01
CA HIS A 362 2.51 -2.15 -6.63
C HIS A 362 2.18 -2.14 -5.12
N SER A 363 1.86 -3.30 -4.52
CA SER A 363 1.52 -3.38 -3.08
C SER A 363 2.72 -3.23 -2.14
N LEU A 364 3.92 -3.67 -2.56
CA LEU A 364 5.13 -3.57 -1.73
C LEU A 364 5.68 -2.15 -1.55
N ARG A 365 5.36 -1.22 -2.45
CA ARG A 365 5.97 0.13 -2.49
C ARG A 365 5.21 1.21 -1.70
N GLY A 366 4.26 0.81 -0.85
CA GLY A 366 3.87 1.60 0.33
C GLY A 366 4.99 1.71 1.38
N VAL A 367 6.05 0.91 1.22
CA VAL A 367 7.29 0.86 2.01
C VAL A 367 8.46 1.16 1.07
N VAL A 368 8.65 2.42 0.68
CA VAL A 368 9.94 2.82 0.09
C VAL A 368 10.84 3.21 1.25
N HIS A 369 11.63 2.26 1.73
CA HIS A 369 12.81 2.60 2.51
C HIS A 369 13.77 3.38 1.59
N PRO A 370 14.33 4.53 2.00
CA PRO A 370 15.50 5.06 1.35
C PRO A 370 16.59 3.99 1.47
N LEU A 371 17.05 3.49 0.32
CA LEU A 371 18.27 2.70 0.25
C LEU A 371 19.41 3.67 0.63
N PHE A 372 19.96 3.51 1.83
CA PHE A 372 21.25 4.09 2.19
C PHE A 372 22.37 3.40 1.41
#